data_AF-A0A4Y7JUA4-F1
#
_entry.id   AF-A0A4Y7JUA4-F1
#
_cell.length_a   1.000
_cell.length_b   1.000
_cell.length_c   1.000
_cell.angle_alpha   90.00
_cell.angle_beta   90.00
_cell.angle_gamma   90.00
#
_symmetry.space_group_name_H-M   'P 1'
#
loop_
_entity.id
_entity.type
_entity.pdbx_description
1 polymer ?
#
loop_
_entity_poly.entity_id
_entity_poly.type
_entity_poly.pdbx_seq_one_letter_code
_entity_poly.pdbx_strand_id
1 'polypeptide(L)'
;MVMEVRVEETSVVKPAEETPKVCLWTSNFDQLCVVHAQAVYFYKPPESTDDGSLSGSNDFFNSAVLKDGLSKALVTYYPVAGRLKRNESGRTEIDCTGEGAIFIEAETDSFMKDLGEFTPNEQLAPVFPKLDYSDDDISSYPPFLVQLKDDEETTISIPLDCRSRSRPPLPAGYFGNAIFDKTVIAFSGDIVSKPLSYAVNLIHETFRSYGNDEYLRSAIDYLELNPSFRTIVKGKGCNFRLPIYEADFGWGKPIYMGPGVNRFVGRTFLIPNPPGSDGGFFLIIPLESEYQMNIFKKSFYDI
;
A
#
# COMPACT_ATOMS: atom_id res chain seq x y z
N MET A 1 -2.63 16.65 20.06
CA MET A 1 -2.90 15.67 21.13
C MET A 1 -2.47 14.33 20.58
N VAL A 2 -1.67 13.53 21.31
CA VAL A 2 -1.28 12.19 20.84
C VAL A 2 -2.45 11.26 21.14
N MET A 3 -2.96 10.57 20.12
CA MET A 3 -4.01 9.57 20.30
C MET A 3 -3.47 8.40 21.14
N GLU A 4 -4.10 8.12 22.27
CA GLU A 4 -3.75 6.96 23.10
C GLU A 4 -4.60 5.77 22.66
N VAL A 5 -3.95 4.69 22.25
CA VAL A 5 -4.59 3.44 21.82
C VAL A 5 -4.28 2.37 22.85
N ARG A 6 -5.32 1.74 23.40
CA ARG A 6 -5.22 0.63 24.34
C ARG A 6 -5.53 -0.67 23.61
N VAL A 7 -4.62 -1.65 23.70
CA VAL A 7 -4.84 -2.98 23.14
C VAL A 7 -5.64 -3.80 24.15
N GLU A 8 -6.83 -4.24 23.75
CA GLU A 8 -7.72 -5.06 24.59
C GLU A 8 -7.38 -6.54 24.45
N GLU A 9 -7.21 -7.02 23.21
CA GLU A 9 -6.93 -8.43 22.93
C GLU A 9 -5.96 -8.57 21.76
N THR A 10 -5.06 -9.54 21.86
CA THR A 10 -4.30 -10.07 20.72
C THR A 10 -4.59 -11.55 20.60
N SER A 11 -5.08 -11.95 19.44
CA SER A 11 -5.46 -13.34 19.15
C SER A 11 -4.91 -13.80 17.81
N VAL A 12 -4.90 -15.12 17.59
CA VAL A 12 -4.54 -15.72 16.31
C VAL A 12 -5.77 -16.41 15.75
N VAL A 13 -6.25 -15.94 14.60
CA VAL A 13 -7.40 -16.51 13.90
C VAL A 13 -6.89 -17.55 12.90
N LYS A 14 -7.24 -18.81 13.15
CA LYS A 14 -6.91 -19.94 12.28
C LYS A 14 -7.96 -20.10 11.18
N PRO A 15 -7.64 -20.79 10.06
CA PRO A 15 -8.65 -21.20 9.10
C PRO A 15 -9.76 -22.04 9.75
N ALA A 16 -10.99 -21.88 9.28
CA ALA A 16 -12.16 -22.61 9.80
C ALA A 16 -12.11 -24.11 9.50
N GLU A 17 -11.36 -24.50 8.48
CA GLU A 17 -11.22 -25.88 7.98
C GLU A 17 -9.74 -26.21 7.77
N GLU A 18 -9.41 -27.50 7.65
CA GLU A 18 -8.05 -27.91 7.30
C GLU A 18 -7.68 -27.40 5.89
N THR A 19 -6.52 -26.77 5.78
CA THR A 19 -6.03 -26.20 4.53
C THR A 19 -4.86 -27.01 3.96
N PRO A 20 -4.55 -26.88 2.66
CA PRO A 20 -3.44 -27.58 2.05
C PRO A 20 -2.10 -27.26 2.74
N LYS A 21 -1.43 -28.31 3.24
CA LYS A 21 -0.09 -28.23 3.84
C LYS A 21 0.97 -28.30 2.74
N VAL A 22 1.14 -27.20 2.03
CA VAL A 22 2.07 -27.07 0.91
C VAL A 22 3.07 -25.96 1.16
N CYS A 23 4.21 -26.04 0.50
CA CYS A 23 5.17 -24.95 0.44
C CYS A 23 5.07 -24.27 -0.91
N LEU A 24 4.59 -23.03 -0.93
CA LEU A 24 4.47 -22.25 -2.16
C LEU A 24 5.79 -21.58 -2.50
N TRP A 25 6.32 -21.96 -3.66
CA TRP A 25 7.42 -21.25 -4.29
C TRP A 25 6.96 -19.87 -4.75
N THR A 26 7.81 -18.87 -4.56
CA THR A 26 7.48 -17.47 -4.87
C THR A 26 8.23 -17.00 -6.11
N SER A 27 7.60 -16.19 -6.96
CA SER A 27 8.19 -15.69 -8.20
C SER A 27 9.26 -14.62 -7.96
N ASN A 28 9.97 -14.21 -9.02
CA ASN A 28 10.92 -13.10 -8.92
C ASN A 28 10.24 -11.79 -8.52
N PHE A 29 8.99 -11.57 -8.91
CA PHE A 29 8.22 -10.40 -8.47
C PHE A 29 7.85 -10.45 -6.99
N ASP A 30 7.61 -11.64 -6.45
CA ASP A 30 7.39 -11.82 -5.01
C ASP A 30 8.66 -11.55 -4.21
N GLN A 31 9.83 -11.90 -4.74
CA GLN A 31 11.12 -11.62 -4.09
C GLN A 31 11.45 -10.12 -4.03
N LEU A 32 10.87 -9.29 -4.91
CA LEU A 32 11.12 -7.84 -4.95
C LEU A 32 10.31 -7.04 -3.94
N CYS A 33 9.31 -7.63 -3.29
CA CYS A 33 8.41 -6.93 -2.38
C CYS A 33 8.28 -7.69 -1.06
N VAL A 34 9.23 -7.44 -0.15
CA VAL A 34 9.30 -8.10 1.17
C VAL A 34 8.84 -7.20 2.32
N VAL A 35 8.12 -6.12 2.02
CA VAL A 35 7.62 -5.17 3.02
C VAL A 35 6.11 -5.28 3.16
N HIS A 36 5.62 -5.21 4.39
CA HIS A 36 4.18 -5.16 4.63
C HIS A 36 3.62 -3.82 4.14
N ALA A 37 2.67 -3.87 3.20
CA ALA A 37 1.87 -2.72 2.84
C ALA A 37 0.82 -2.49 3.94
N GLN A 38 0.87 -1.33 4.59
CA GLN A 38 -0.07 -0.95 5.64
C GLN A 38 -1.22 -0.13 5.05
N ALA A 39 -2.44 -0.53 5.35
CA ALA A 39 -3.66 0.15 4.96
C ALA A 39 -4.56 0.37 6.19
N VAL A 40 -5.30 1.48 6.19
CA VAL A 40 -6.31 1.81 7.20
C VAL A 40 -7.64 2.02 6.50
N TYR A 41 -8.71 1.51 7.12
CA TYR A 41 -10.08 1.66 6.69
C TYR A 41 -10.87 2.30 7.82
N PHE A 42 -11.64 3.35 7.51
CA PHE A 42 -12.54 3.98 8.46
C PHE A 42 -13.99 3.71 8.07
N TYR A 43 -14.81 3.35 9.06
CA TYR A 43 -16.23 3.05 8.91
C TYR A 43 -17.04 3.99 9.78
N LYS A 44 -18.19 4.44 9.27
CA LYS A 44 -19.15 5.24 10.04
C LYS A 44 -20.11 4.30 10.78
N PRO A 45 -20.42 4.55 12.06
CA PRO A 45 -21.44 3.77 12.77
C PRO A 45 -22.83 3.97 12.13
N PRO A 46 -23.72 2.96 12.24
CA PRO A 46 -25.13 3.09 11.91
C PRO A 46 -25.77 4.31 12.58
N GLU A 47 -26.60 5.07 11.86
CA GLU A 47 -27.35 6.19 12.44
C GLU A 47 -28.65 5.70 13.10
N SER A 48 -29.13 6.41 14.12
CA SER A 48 -30.48 6.19 14.63
C SER A 48 -31.50 6.73 13.62
N THR A 49 -32.44 5.91 13.17
CA THR A 49 -33.58 6.34 12.35
C THR A 49 -34.62 7.06 13.19
N ASP A 50 -35.52 7.80 12.54
CA ASP A 50 -36.57 8.60 13.18
C ASP A 50 -37.52 7.78 14.08
N ASP A 51 -37.59 6.45 13.88
CA ASP A 51 -38.37 5.51 14.69
C ASP A 51 -37.59 4.92 15.89
N GLY A 52 -36.36 5.37 16.13
CA GLY A 52 -35.50 4.90 17.20
C GLY A 52 -34.81 3.55 16.93
N SER A 53 -34.99 2.96 15.75
CA SER A 53 -34.17 1.82 15.31
C SER A 53 -32.80 2.29 14.79
N LEU A 54 -31.82 1.38 14.68
CA LEU A 54 -30.51 1.68 14.11
C LEU A 54 -30.53 1.34 12.62
N SER A 55 -30.03 2.23 11.77
CA SER A 55 -29.87 2.03 10.33
C SER A 55 -28.68 1.09 10.06
N GLY A 56 -28.77 -0.18 10.47
CA GLY A 56 -27.69 -1.14 10.29
C GLY A 56 -27.75 -2.31 11.28
N SER A 57 -26.79 -3.23 11.15
CA SER A 57 -26.65 -4.33 12.10
C SER A 57 -26.23 -3.83 13.49
N ASN A 58 -26.78 -4.44 14.55
CA ASN A 58 -26.34 -4.23 15.94
C ASN A 58 -24.90 -4.73 16.20
N ASP A 59 -24.27 -5.39 15.22
CA ASP A 59 -22.94 -5.99 15.33
C ASP A 59 -21.80 -5.05 14.88
N PHE A 60 -21.97 -3.72 14.97
CA PHE A 60 -20.93 -2.77 14.56
C PHE A 60 -19.62 -3.02 15.33
N PHE A 61 -18.53 -3.29 14.61
CA PHE A 61 -17.24 -3.73 15.16
C PHE A 61 -17.30 -4.94 16.11
N ASN A 62 -18.30 -5.82 15.98
CA ASN A 62 -18.34 -7.07 16.73
C ASN A 62 -17.17 -7.97 16.33
N SER A 63 -16.17 -8.09 17.21
CA SER A 63 -14.94 -8.82 16.94
C SER A 63 -15.15 -10.31 16.73
N ALA A 64 -16.15 -10.91 17.37
CA ALA A 64 -16.48 -12.32 17.15
C ALA A 64 -16.92 -12.58 15.71
N VAL A 65 -17.74 -11.68 15.15
CA VAL A 65 -18.19 -11.75 13.74
C VAL A 65 -17.02 -11.55 12.77
N LEU A 66 -16.14 -10.59 13.06
CA LEU A 66 -14.93 -10.35 12.26
C LEU A 66 -13.96 -11.54 12.30
N LYS A 67 -13.70 -12.11 13.47
CA LYS A 67 -12.85 -13.30 13.66
C LYS A 67 -13.43 -14.51 12.92
N ASP A 68 -14.74 -14.74 12.99
CA ASP A 68 -15.42 -15.81 12.25
C ASP A 68 -15.32 -15.61 10.72
N GLY A 69 -15.57 -14.39 10.24
CA GLY A 69 -15.42 -14.04 8.83
C GLY A 69 -13.99 -14.23 8.32
N LEU A 70 -12.99 -13.79 9.09
CA LEU A 70 -11.57 -13.99 8.77
C LEU A 70 -11.22 -15.49 8.74
N SER A 71 -11.67 -16.25 9.74
CA SER A 71 -11.45 -17.71 9.82
C SER A 71 -11.95 -18.44 8.56
N LYS A 72 -13.15 -18.08 8.07
CA LYS A 72 -13.72 -18.62 6.83
C LYS A 72 -12.95 -18.17 5.58
N ALA A 73 -12.56 -16.89 5.51
CA ALA A 73 -11.78 -16.37 4.39
C ALA A 73 -10.40 -17.06 4.27
N LEU A 74 -9.77 -17.38 5.40
CA LEU A 74 -8.47 -18.07 5.46
C LEU A 74 -8.51 -19.51 4.94
N VAL A 75 -9.69 -20.12 4.71
CA VAL A 75 -9.78 -21.42 4.01
C VAL A 75 -9.41 -21.25 2.53
N THR A 76 -10.00 -20.26 1.87
CA THR A 76 -9.71 -19.93 0.46
C THR A 76 -8.34 -19.27 0.31
N TYR A 77 -8.01 -18.34 1.21
CA TYR A 77 -6.76 -17.60 1.23
C TYR A 77 -5.74 -18.18 2.22
N TYR A 78 -5.64 -19.51 2.25
CA TYR A 78 -4.78 -20.26 3.17
C TYR A 78 -3.31 -19.84 3.23
N PRO A 79 -2.65 -19.28 2.19
CA PRO A 79 -1.27 -18.83 2.32
C PRO A 79 -1.11 -17.70 3.34
N VAL A 80 -2.14 -16.90 3.58
CA VAL A 80 -2.14 -15.81 4.59
C VAL A 80 -2.01 -16.36 6.02
N ALA A 81 -2.52 -17.57 6.26
CA ALA A 81 -2.38 -18.27 7.53
C ALA A 81 -1.04 -19.03 7.67
N GLY A 82 -0.17 -18.97 6.67
CA GLY A 82 1.14 -19.62 6.65
C GLY A 82 2.26 -18.81 7.30
N ARG A 83 3.50 -19.19 7.03
CA ARG A 83 4.73 -18.51 7.47
C ARG A 83 5.71 -18.35 6.33
N LEU A 84 6.47 -17.25 6.36
CA LEU A 84 7.61 -17.10 5.47
C LEU A 84 8.74 -18.02 5.94
N LYS A 85 9.37 -18.71 5.00
CA LYS A 85 10.64 -19.42 5.24
C LYS A 85 11.62 -19.17 4.11
N ARG A 86 12.87 -19.57 4.30
CA ARG A 86 13.87 -19.57 3.23
C ARG A 86 14.23 -21.00 2.87
N ASN A 87 14.34 -21.29 1.58
CA ASN A 87 14.86 -22.57 1.11
C ASN A 87 16.41 -22.58 1.11
N GLU A 88 17.00 -23.69 0.67
CA GLU A 88 18.45 -23.90 0.62
C GLU A 88 19.20 -22.85 -0.22
N SER A 89 18.55 -22.27 -1.23
CA SER A 89 19.12 -21.20 -2.07
C SER A 89 18.91 -19.79 -1.48
N GLY A 90 18.27 -19.68 -0.30
CA GLY A 90 17.96 -18.43 0.36
C GLY A 90 16.71 -17.72 -0.18
N ARG A 91 16.00 -18.30 -1.15
CA ARG A 91 14.75 -17.77 -1.71
C ARG A 91 13.64 -17.84 -0.66
N THR A 92 12.87 -16.77 -0.52
CA THR A 92 11.71 -16.75 0.39
C THR A 92 10.59 -17.62 -0.17
N GLU A 93 9.96 -18.45 0.63
CA GLU A 93 8.81 -19.29 0.29
C GLU A 93 7.70 -19.09 1.33
N ILE A 94 6.47 -19.47 0.98
CA ILE A 94 5.34 -19.45 1.91
C ILE A 94 5.06 -20.89 2.34
N ASP A 95 5.35 -21.21 3.59
CA ASP A 95 4.97 -22.47 4.20
C ASP A 95 3.53 -22.37 4.69
N CYS A 96 2.61 -23.08 4.05
CA CYS A 96 1.18 -23.05 4.38
C CYS A 96 0.89 -23.94 5.59
N THR A 97 1.34 -23.50 6.77
CA THR A 97 1.21 -24.22 8.05
C THR A 97 -0.20 -24.18 8.63
N GLY A 98 -1.03 -23.22 8.21
CA GLY A 98 -2.36 -22.99 8.77
C GLY A 98 -2.34 -22.45 10.20
N GLU A 99 -1.21 -21.92 10.67
CA GLU A 99 -1.06 -21.39 12.02
C GLU A 99 -1.95 -20.17 12.30
N GLY A 100 -2.43 -19.49 11.26
CA GLY A 100 -3.40 -18.41 11.35
C GLY A 100 -2.80 -17.01 11.23
N ALA A 101 -3.69 -16.02 11.18
CA ALA A 101 -3.37 -14.60 11.10
C ALA A 101 -3.56 -13.91 12.45
N ILE A 102 -2.71 -12.92 12.74
CA ILE A 102 -2.83 -12.12 13.97
C ILE A 102 -4.02 -11.17 13.84
N PHE A 103 -4.87 -11.14 14.86
CA PHE A 103 -6.00 -10.23 15.00
C PHE A 103 -5.87 -9.47 16.32
N ILE A 104 -5.88 -8.14 16.25
CA ILE A 104 -5.69 -7.26 17.41
C ILE A 104 -6.94 -6.41 17.56
N GLU A 105 -7.48 -6.40 18.77
CA GLU A 105 -8.56 -5.51 19.19
C GLU A 105 -7.96 -4.40 20.03
N ALA A 106 -8.33 -3.17 19.70
CA ALA A 106 -7.85 -2.00 20.39
C ALA A 106 -8.93 -0.92 20.42
N GLU A 107 -8.89 -0.09 21.45
CA GLU A 107 -9.79 1.03 21.64
C GLU A 107 -9.01 2.33 21.86
N THR A 108 -9.70 3.45 21.67
CA THR A 108 -9.19 4.78 22.00
C THR A 108 -10.33 5.66 22.45
N ASP A 109 -10.04 6.54 23.41
CA ASP A 109 -10.99 7.56 23.88
C ASP A 109 -11.07 8.77 22.90
N SER A 110 -10.32 8.73 21.79
CA SER A 110 -10.32 9.78 20.76
C SER A 110 -11.46 9.61 19.76
N PHE A 111 -12.06 10.70 19.30
CA PHE A 111 -13.13 10.62 18.31
C PHE A 111 -12.56 10.66 16.89
N MET A 112 -13.26 10.03 15.94
CA MET A 112 -12.84 10.02 14.54
C MET A 112 -12.71 11.44 13.94
N LYS A 113 -13.53 12.40 14.40
CA LYS A 113 -13.42 13.82 14.02
C LYS A 113 -12.09 14.47 14.44
N ASP A 114 -11.45 13.93 15.48
CA ASP A 114 -10.20 14.44 16.03
C ASP A 114 -8.98 13.97 15.21
N LEU A 115 -9.16 12.99 14.32
CA LEU A 115 -8.13 12.50 13.39
C LEU A 115 -7.88 13.45 12.19
N GLY A 116 -8.64 14.54 12.08
CA GLY A 116 -8.55 15.51 10.98
C GLY A 116 -9.14 14.98 9.66
N GLU A 117 -8.86 15.69 8.56
CA GLU A 117 -9.23 15.26 7.19
C GLU A 117 -8.33 14.09 6.74
N PHE A 118 -8.43 12.91 7.37
CA PHE A 118 -7.83 11.61 6.99
C PHE A 118 -6.50 11.66 6.22
N THR A 119 -5.62 12.57 6.58
CA THR A 119 -4.32 12.81 5.96
C THR A 119 -3.29 12.09 6.81
N PRO A 120 -2.31 11.39 6.22
CA PRO A 120 -1.26 10.75 7.02
C PRO A 120 -0.55 11.81 7.86
N ASN A 121 -0.82 11.82 9.16
CA ASN A 121 -0.26 12.75 10.12
C ASN A 121 0.33 11.94 11.29
N GLU A 122 1.22 12.56 12.07
CA GLU A 122 1.89 11.90 13.20
C GLU A 122 0.91 11.39 14.28
N GLN A 123 -0.36 11.83 14.26
CA GLN A 123 -1.39 11.39 15.21
C GLN A 123 -1.94 10.00 14.89
N LEU A 124 -1.71 9.47 13.67
CA LEU A 124 -2.02 8.07 13.31
C LEU A 124 -0.90 7.08 13.67
N ALA A 125 0.28 7.57 14.08
CA ALA A 125 1.40 6.74 14.50
C ALA A 125 1.08 5.71 15.63
N PRO A 126 0.17 6.00 16.59
CA PRO A 126 -0.20 5.06 17.66
C PRO A 126 -1.03 3.84 17.22
N VAL A 127 -1.64 3.87 16.02
CA VAL A 127 -2.42 2.73 15.48
C VAL A 127 -1.51 1.61 14.96
N PHE A 128 -0.22 1.89 14.78
CA PHE A 128 0.74 0.94 14.25
C PHE A 128 1.71 0.48 15.37
N PRO A 129 2.04 -0.82 15.45
CA PRO A 129 2.99 -1.30 16.45
C PRO A 129 4.34 -0.60 16.29
N LYS A 130 4.90 -0.14 17.44
CA LYS A 130 6.22 0.51 17.49
C LYS A 130 7.33 -0.53 17.34
N LEU A 131 8.30 -0.22 16.49
CA LEU A 131 9.63 -0.85 16.46
C LEU A 131 10.58 0.06 17.25
N ASP A 132 11.34 -0.52 18.18
CA ASP A 132 12.25 0.21 19.07
C ASP A 132 13.57 0.56 18.36
N TYR A 133 13.99 1.83 18.47
CA TYR A 133 15.23 2.40 17.92
C TYR A 133 16.06 2.99 19.08
N SER A 134 16.28 2.19 20.12
CA SER A 134 16.92 2.60 21.36
C SER A 134 18.45 2.60 21.31
N ASP A 135 19.03 3.34 20.35
CA ASP A 135 20.41 3.83 20.46
C ASP A 135 20.49 5.30 19.99
N ASP A 136 20.74 6.18 20.97
CA ASP A 136 20.66 7.64 20.97
C ASP A 136 21.93 8.35 20.44
N ASP A 137 21.83 9.09 19.31
CA ASP A 137 22.47 10.41 19.13
C ASP A 137 21.87 11.13 17.89
N ILE A 138 21.15 12.22 18.13
CA ILE A 138 20.37 13.04 17.17
C ILE A 138 21.14 14.28 16.69
N SER A 139 22.45 14.34 16.94
CA SER A 139 23.28 15.42 16.43
C SER A 139 23.47 15.34 14.90
N SER A 140 22.60 16.09 14.21
CA SER A 140 22.85 16.85 12.97
C SER A 140 22.64 16.18 11.60
N TYR A 141 21.44 15.64 11.38
CA TYR A 141 20.85 15.45 10.04
C TYR A 141 21.21 16.59 9.05
N PRO A 142 21.63 16.29 7.80
CA PRO A 142 22.10 17.30 6.85
C PRO A 142 20.97 18.24 6.34
N PRO A 143 21.28 19.53 6.07
CA PRO A 143 20.36 20.58 5.63
C PRO A 143 20.18 20.55 4.09
N PHE A 144 19.91 19.37 3.53
CA PHE A 144 20.01 19.17 2.09
C PHE A 144 18.68 19.47 1.40
N LEU A 145 18.67 20.55 0.62
CA LEU A 145 17.58 20.96 -0.27
C LEU A 145 18.03 20.67 -1.70
N VAL A 146 17.43 19.69 -2.36
CA VAL A 146 17.76 19.37 -3.76
C VAL A 146 16.99 20.30 -4.68
N GLN A 147 17.63 21.37 -5.12
CA GLN A 147 17.30 22.02 -6.38
C GLN A 147 18.05 21.28 -7.48
N LEU A 148 17.33 20.50 -8.29
CA LEU A 148 17.93 19.85 -9.46
C LEU A 148 18.35 20.94 -10.45
N LYS A 149 19.56 20.82 -11.00
CA LYS A 149 19.97 21.64 -12.14
C LYS A 149 19.24 21.14 -13.38
N ASP A 150 19.06 22.01 -14.36
CA ASP A 150 18.31 21.70 -15.59
C ASP A 150 18.84 20.45 -16.33
N ASP A 151 20.14 20.16 -16.19
CA ASP A 151 20.86 19.02 -16.76
C ASP A 151 20.88 17.76 -15.88
N GLU A 152 20.29 17.78 -14.70
CA GLU A 152 20.19 16.59 -13.84
C GLU A 152 19.08 15.65 -14.34
N GLU A 153 19.43 14.36 -14.46
CA GLU A 153 18.45 13.31 -14.72
C GLU A 153 17.55 13.13 -13.49
N THR A 154 16.25 13.26 -13.71
CA THR A 154 15.21 12.94 -12.74
C THR A 154 14.44 11.71 -13.19
N THR A 155 13.90 10.97 -12.22
CA THR A 155 13.22 9.71 -12.49
C THR A 155 11.92 9.60 -11.73
N ILE A 156 10.94 8.93 -12.34
CA ILE A 156 9.73 8.48 -11.67
C ILE A 156 9.56 6.99 -11.92
N SER A 157 9.39 6.22 -10.84
CA SER A 157 9.09 4.79 -10.94
C SER A 157 7.61 4.56 -10.76
N ILE A 158 6.98 3.95 -11.77
CA ILE A 158 5.53 3.73 -11.81
C ILE A 158 5.26 2.21 -11.77
N PRO A 159 4.46 1.72 -10.81
CA PRO A 159 4.10 0.32 -10.73
C PRO A 159 3.16 -0.09 -11.86
N LEU A 160 3.46 -1.22 -12.50
CA LEU A 160 2.69 -1.79 -13.60
C LEU A 160 2.06 -3.12 -13.17
N ASP A 161 0.73 -3.23 -13.28
CA ASP A 161 0.05 -4.53 -13.16
C ASP A 161 0.29 -5.36 -14.43
N CYS A 162 0.94 -6.50 -14.23
CA CYS A 162 1.41 -7.39 -15.30
C CYS A 162 0.41 -8.52 -15.61
N ARG A 163 -0.67 -8.67 -14.83
CA ARG A 163 -1.62 -9.79 -14.95
C ARG A 163 -2.24 -9.89 -16.35
N SER A 164 -2.75 -8.77 -16.87
CA SER A 164 -3.38 -8.71 -18.20
C SER A 164 -2.38 -8.53 -19.34
N ARG A 165 -1.13 -8.20 -19.03
CA ARG A 165 -0.07 -7.91 -20.02
C ARG A 165 0.75 -9.14 -20.38
N SER A 166 0.78 -10.13 -19.49
CA SER A 166 1.40 -11.43 -19.74
C SER A 166 0.66 -12.16 -20.86
N ARG A 167 1.37 -12.99 -21.64
CA ARG A 167 0.79 -13.85 -22.67
C ARG A 167 1.20 -15.31 -22.47
N PRO A 168 0.25 -16.21 -22.12
CA PRO A 168 -1.16 -15.93 -21.83
C PRO A 168 -1.34 -15.04 -20.57
N PRO A 169 -2.48 -14.32 -20.44
CA PRO A 169 -2.78 -13.55 -19.24
C PRO A 169 -2.77 -14.44 -18.00
N LEU A 170 -2.40 -13.86 -16.85
CA LEU A 170 -2.48 -14.58 -15.58
C LEU A 170 -3.95 -14.91 -15.26
N PRO A 171 -4.22 -16.06 -14.60
CA PRO A 171 -5.57 -16.47 -14.27
C PRO A 171 -6.31 -15.44 -13.43
N ALA A 172 -7.64 -15.39 -13.60
CA ALA A 172 -8.51 -14.67 -12.66
C ALA A 172 -8.30 -15.25 -11.25
N GLY A 173 -8.11 -14.38 -10.26
CA GLY A 173 -7.82 -14.79 -8.89
C GLY A 173 -6.36 -15.20 -8.62
N TYR A 174 -5.42 -14.94 -9.55
CA TYR A 174 -3.98 -15.14 -9.29
C TYR A 174 -3.55 -14.49 -7.97
N PHE A 175 -3.12 -15.32 -7.02
CA PHE A 175 -2.73 -14.93 -5.67
C PHE A 175 -1.21 -14.88 -5.55
N GLY A 176 -0.65 -13.69 -5.74
CA GLY A 176 0.78 -13.41 -5.70
C GLY A 176 1.09 -12.01 -6.24
N ASN A 177 2.34 -11.60 -6.16
CA ASN A 177 2.79 -10.35 -6.77
C ASN A 177 2.90 -10.51 -8.29
N ALA A 178 2.38 -9.53 -9.01
CA ALA A 178 2.51 -9.39 -10.46
C ALA A 178 2.64 -7.90 -10.80
N ILE A 179 3.39 -7.18 -9.97
CA ILE A 179 3.67 -5.76 -10.14
C ILE A 179 5.14 -5.62 -10.53
N PHE A 180 5.38 -4.91 -11.62
CA PHE A 180 6.71 -4.55 -12.07
C PHE A 180 6.84 -3.03 -12.13
N ASP A 181 7.88 -2.47 -11.53
CA ASP A 181 8.09 -1.03 -11.57
C ASP A 181 8.87 -0.65 -12.82
N LYS A 182 8.32 0.25 -13.63
CA LYS A 182 9.05 0.85 -14.73
C LYS A 182 9.46 2.27 -14.38
N THR A 183 10.76 2.51 -14.43
CA THR A 183 11.34 3.84 -14.26
C THR A 183 11.29 4.58 -15.58
N VAL A 184 10.73 5.78 -15.53
CA VAL A 184 10.78 6.80 -16.58
C VAL A 184 11.87 7.78 -16.19
N ILE A 185 12.73 8.14 -17.14
CA ILE A 185 13.90 9.02 -16.93
C ILE A 185 13.75 10.24 -17.84
N ALA A 186 14.01 11.44 -17.32
CA ALA A 186 14.00 12.70 -18.06
C ALA A 186 14.96 13.70 -17.43
N PHE A 187 15.35 14.74 -18.15
CA PHE A 187 16.08 15.87 -17.55
C PHE A 187 15.12 16.80 -16.81
N SER A 188 15.54 17.31 -15.65
CA SER A 188 14.68 18.17 -14.82
C SER A 188 14.26 19.46 -15.55
N GLY A 189 15.18 20.06 -16.32
CA GLY A 189 14.92 21.25 -17.13
C GLY A 189 13.89 21.00 -18.23
N ASP A 190 13.91 19.81 -18.83
CA ASP A 190 12.91 19.41 -19.83
C ASP A 190 11.51 19.26 -19.21
N ILE A 191 11.41 18.70 -18.00
CA ILE A 191 10.14 18.55 -17.29
C ILE A 191 9.54 19.90 -16.91
N VAL A 192 10.37 20.87 -16.50
CA VAL A 192 9.91 22.20 -16.09
C VAL A 192 9.62 23.12 -17.28
N SER A 193 10.42 23.04 -18.35
CA SER A 193 10.32 23.98 -19.49
C SER A 193 9.35 23.54 -20.58
N LYS A 194 9.09 22.23 -20.75
CA LYS A 194 8.19 21.70 -21.78
C LYS A 194 6.75 21.63 -21.27
N PRO A 195 5.74 21.63 -22.17
CA PRO A 195 4.34 21.49 -21.76
C PRO A 195 4.07 20.16 -21.05
N LEU A 196 3.05 20.08 -20.21
CA LEU A 196 2.65 18.85 -19.50
C LEU A 196 2.47 17.64 -20.44
N SER A 197 2.04 17.87 -21.68
CA SER A 197 1.91 16.83 -22.70
C SER A 197 3.22 16.11 -23.01
N TYR A 198 4.37 16.76 -22.84
CA TYR A 198 5.69 16.12 -22.94
C TYR A 198 5.84 15.01 -21.90
N ALA A 199 5.62 15.31 -20.62
CA ALA A 199 5.73 14.33 -19.54
C ALA A 199 4.70 13.20 -19.72
N VAL A 200 3.46 13.52 -20.11
CA VAL A 200 2.42 12.52 -20.39
C VAL A 200 2.83 11.59 -21.53
N ASN A 201 3.34 12.13 -22.63
CA ASN A 201 3.78 11.34 -23.78
C ASN A 201 4.99 10.48 -23.44
N LEU A 202 5.95 11.00 -22.67
CA LEU A 202 7.11 10.24 -22.23
C LEU A 202 6.71 9.01 -21.39
N ILE A 203 5.78 9.20 -20.44
CA ILE A 203 5.20 8.09 -19.67
C ILE A 203 4.48 7.13 -20.62
N HIS A 204 3.61 7.63 -21.49
CA HIS A 204 2.82 6.82 -22.42
C HIS A 204 3.70 5.92 -23.29
N GLU A 205 4.70 6.48 -23.97
CA GLU A 205 5.59 5.75 -24.86
C GLU A 205 6.47 4.75 -24.11
N THR A 206 6.91 5.09 -22.89
CA THR A 206 7.64 4.15 -22.03
C THR A 206 6.80 2.91 -21.73
N PHE A 207 5.54 3.08 -21.32
CA PHE A 207 4.66 1.95 -21.02
C PHE A 207 4.15 1.21 -22.26
N ARG A 208 4.05 1.89 -23.40
CA ARG A 208 3.76 1.28 -24.69
C ARG A 208 4.90 0.35 -25.13
N SER A 209 6.13 0.80 -24.98
CA SER A 209 7.33 0.09 -25.47
C SER A 209 7.82 -1.00 -24.52
N TYR A 210 7.72 -0.77 -23.20
CA TYR A 210 8.31 -1.64 -22.18
C TYR A 210 7.27 -2.31 -21.27
N GLY A 211 5.99 -2.02 -21.43
CA GLY A 211 4.90 -2.64 -20.67
C GLY A 211 4.28 -3.86 -21.34
N ASN A 212 5.04 -4.62 -22.12
CA ASN A 212 4.55 -5.79 -22.88
C ASN A 212 5.12 -7.12 -22.34
N ASP A 213 4.55 -8.24 -22.77
CA ASP A 213 4.94 -9.59 -22.33
C ASP A 213 6.43 -9.91 -22.58
N GLU A 214 6.97 -9.49 -23.73
CA GLU A 214 8.37 -9.74 -24.09
C GLU A 214 9.33 -9.10 -23.09
N TYR A 215 9.11 -7.82 -22.74
CA TYR A 215 9.91 -7.14 -21.75
C TYR A 215 9.74 -7.74 -20.35
N LEU A 216 8.52 -8.12 -19.97
CA LEU A 216 8.26 -8.76 -18.68
C LEU A 216 9.03 -10.07 -18.52
N ARG A 217 9.06 -10.90 -19.57
CA ARG A 217 9.83 -12.16 -19.59
C ARG A 217 11.33 -11.89 -19.51
N SER A 218 11.83 -10.94 -20.32
CA SER A 218 13.24 -10.54 -20.26
C SER A 218 13.65 -10.02 -18.88
N ALA A 219 12.78 -9.26 -18.20
CA ALA A 219 13.02 -8.80 -16.84
C ALA A 219 13.08 -9.96 -15.82
N ILE A 220 12.24 -10.98 -15.98
CA ILE A 220 12.30 -12.20 -15.15
C ILE A 220 13.65 -12.91 -15.32
N ASP A 221 14.09 -13.09 -16.57
CA ASP A 221 15.38 -13.73 -16.89
C ASP A 221 16.55 -12.92 -16.30
N TYR A 222 16.51 -11.59 -16.45
CA TYR A 222 17.49 -10.70 -15.87
C TYR A 222 17.56 -10.81 -14.35
N LEU A 223 16.42 -10.85 -13.66
CA LEU A 223 16.36 -11.01 -12.20
C LEU A 223 16.88 -12.36 -11.71
N GLU A 224 16.77 -13.40 -12.53
CA GLU A 224 17.32 -14.72 -12.20
C GLU A 224 18.85 -14.74 -12.30
N LEU A 225 19.40 -14.04 -13.28
CA LEU A 225 20.86 -13.88 -13.45
C LEU A 225 21.48 -12.89 -12.45
N ASN A 226 20.68 -11.99 -11.88
CA ASN A 226 21.15 -10.90 -11.00
C ASN A 226 20.48 -10.94 -9.61
N PRO A 227 20.73 -11.97 -8.79
CA PRO A 227 20.07 -12.13 -7.49
C PRO A 227 20.37 -11.00 -6.48
N SER A 228 21.48 -10.28 -6.65
CA SER A 228 21.84 -9.11 -5.82
C SER A 228 20.94 -7.89 -6.03
N PHE A 229 20.19 -7.80 -7.14
CA PHE A 229 19.22 -6.71 -7.34
C PHE A 229 17.98 -6.85 -6.45
N ARG A 230 17.74 -8.02 -5.83
CA ARG A 230 16.60 -8.27 -4.94
C ARG A 230 16.60 -7.40 -3.67
N THR A 231 17.74 -6.81 -3.30
CA THR A 231 17.89 -5.92 -2.13
C THR A 231 17.75 -4.43 -2.44
N ILE A 232 17.61 -4.02 -3.71
CA ILE A 232 17.51 -2.61 -4.09
C ILE A 232 16.04 -2.24 -4.31
N VAL A 233 15.37 -1.83 -3.24
CA VAL A 233 14.02 -1.24 -3.30
C VAL A 233 14.05 0.11 -2.62
N LYS A 234 14.29 1.18 -3.39
CA LYS A 234 14.14 2.57 -2.92
C LYS A 234 12.85 3.17 -3.49
N GLY A 235 12.03 3.78 -2.63
CA GLY A 235 11.04 4.81 -2.99
C GLY A 235 9.98 4.43 -4.03
N LYS A 236 9.24 3.33 -3.82
CA LYS A 236 8.21 2.86 -4.77
C LYS A 236 6.83 3.46 -4.48
N GLY A 237 6.31 4.31 -5.36
CA GLY A 237 4.91 4.75 -5.32
C GLY A 237 3.93 3.58 -5.55
N CYS A 238 2.72 3.67 -4.99
CA CYS A 238 1.68 2.66 -5.23
C CYS A 238 0.42 3.33 -5.77
N ASN A 239 -0.11 2.81 -6.87
CA ASN A 239 -1.40 3.23 -7.43
C ASN A 239 -2.48 2.25 -6.99
N PHE A 240 -3.47 2.72 -6.24
CA PHE A 240 -4.60 1.88 -5.82
C PHE A 240 -5.73 1.98 -6.85
N ARG A 241 -5.66 1.19 -7.92
CA ARG A 241 -6.83 0.87 -8.78
C ARG A 241 -7.54 -0.41 -8.34
N LEU A 242 -7.48 -0.69 -7.03
CA LEU A 242 -8.11 -1.85 -6.41
C LEU A 242 -9.55 -1.47 -5.98
N PRO A 243 -10.46 -2.44 -5.81
CA PRO A 243 -11.80 -2.21 -5.26
C PRO A 243 -11.73 -1.90 -3.74
N ILE A 244 -10.99 -0.86 -3.37
CA ILE A 244 -10.64 -0.52 -1.98
C ILE A 244 -11.84 -0.07 -1.15
N TYR A 245 -12.95 0.32 -1.77
CA TYR A 245 -14.19 0.70 -1.08
C TYR A 245 -15.25 -0.41 -1.07
N GLU A 246 -14.92 -1.63 -1.53
CA GLU A 246 -15.86 -2.77 -1.52
C GLU A 246 -15.79 -3.61 -0.24
N ALA A 247 -14.95 -3.24 0.72
CA ALA A 247 -14.84 -3.92 2.00
C ALA A 247 -16.03 -3.57 2.92
N ASP A 248 -17.22 -4.08 2.61
CA ASP A 248 -18.44 -3.92 3.41
C ASP A 248 -18.66 -5.14 4.32
N PHE A 249 -18.55 -4.94 5.63
CA PHE A 249 -18.75 -5.98 6.64
C PHE A 249 -20.22 -6.13 7.07
N GLY A 250 -21.16 -5.49 6.38
CA GLY A 250 -22.56 -5.36 6.78
C GLY A 250 -22.85 -4.06 7.57
N TRP A 251 -21.85 -3.19 7.70
CA TRP A 251 -21.95 -1.87 8.34
C TRP A 251 -21.99 -0.73 7.31
N GLY A 252 -21.97 -1.06 6.02
CA GLY A 252 -21.76 -0.12 4.94
C GLY A 252 -20.29 -0.05 4.51
N LYS A 253 -20.08 0.58 3.36
CA LYS A 253 -18.77 0.78 2.75
C LYS A 253 -17.89 1.72 3.60
N PRO A 254 -16.56 1.57 3.54
CA PRO A 254 -15.66 2.46 4.26
C PRO A 254 -15.81 3.90 3.76
N ILE A 255 -15.77 4.87 4.68
CA ILE A 255 -15.79 6.30 4.35
C ILE A 255 -14.41 6.82 3.93
N TYR A 256 -13.36 6.06 4.26
CA TYR A 256 -11.98 6.34 3.86
C TYR A 256 -11.16 5.05 3.81
N MET A 257 -10.23 4.99 2.86
CA MET A 257 -9.14 4.02 2.82
C MET A 257 -7.85 4.74 2.45
N GLY A 258 -6.76 4.44 3.15
CA GLY A 258 -5.47 5.04 2.84
C GLY A 258 -4.27 4.29 3.43
N PRO A 259 -3.04 4.70 3.07
CA PRO A 259 -1.82 4.12 3.60
C PRO A 259 -1.69 4.44 5.09
N GLY A 260 -1.15 3.49 5.86
CA GLY A 260 -0.99 3.67 7.30
C GLY A 260 0.06 4.71 7.68
N VAL A 261 1.33 4.46 7.36
CA VAL A 261 2.41 5.44 7.53
C VAL A 261 3.21 5.56 6.25
N ASN A 262 3.45 6.79 5.79
CA ASN A 262 4.29 7.06 4.63
C ASN A 262 5.63 7.65 5.07
N ARG A 263 6.62 6.79 5.32
CA ARG A 263 7.94 7.18 5.86
C ARG A 263 9.00 7.49 4.80
N PHE A 264 8.68 7.36 3.51
CA PHE A 264 9.66 7.53 2.44
C PHE A 264 9.35 8.78 1.63
N VAL A 265 10.20 9.80 1.74
CA VAL A 265 10.16 11.02 0.91
C VAL A 265 10.06 10.63 -0.57
N GLY A 266 9.18 11.29 -1.32
CA GLY A 266 8.96 11.03 -2.75
C GLY A 266 8.11 9.78 -3.05
N ARG A 267 7.69 9.00 -2.04
CA ARG A 267 6.74 7.90 -2.24
C ARG A 267 5.31 8.43 -2.32
N THR A 268 4.77 8.44 -3.53
CA THR A 268 3.42 8.96 -3.78
C THR A 268 2.35 7.86 -3.79
N PHE A 269 1.17 8.17 -3.26
CA PHE A 269 -0.03 7.35 -3.40
C PHE A 269 -1.12 8.14 -4.11
N LEU A 270 -1.74 7.51 -5.11
CA LEU A 270 -2.94 8.02 -5.77
C LEU A 270 -4.11 7.10 -5.40
N ILE A 271 -5.12 7.66 -4.74
CA ILE A 271 -6.25 6.93 -4.15
C ILE A 271 -7.54 7.49 -4.74
N PRO A 272 -8.44 6.67 -5.29
CA PRO A 272 -9.74 7.17 -5.76
C PRO A 272 -10.55 7.73 -4.58
N ASN A 273 -11.41 8.70 -4.85
CA ASN A 273 -12.33 9.18 -3.83
C ASN A 273 -13.39 8.11 -3.48
N PRO A 274 -13.99 8.17 -2.27
CA PRO A 274 -15.05 7.26 -1.86
C PRO A 274 -16.26 7.28 -2.83
N PRO A 275 -16.99 6.15 -2.98
CA PRO A 275 -18.22 6.11 -3.76
C PRO A 275 -19.23 7.17 -3.30
N GLY A 276 -19.83 7.89 -4.25
CA GLY A 276 -20.79 8.97 -3.97
C GLY A 276 -20.18 10.37 -3.86
N SER A 277 -18.86 10.51 -3.98
CA SER A 277 -18.22 11.81 -4.20
C SER A 277 -18.38 12.30 -5.65
N ASP A 278 -17.98 13.54 -5.93
CA ASP A 278 -17.98 14.16 -7.27
C ASP A 278 -16.94 13.53 -8.25
N GLY A 279 -16.50 12.30 -8.00
CA GLY A 279 -15.31 11.70 -8.62
C GLY A 279 -14.01 12.26 -8.04
N GLY A 280 -12.87 11.95 -8.68
CA GLY A 280 -11.55 12.47 -8.31
C GLY A 280 -10.65 11.47 -7.57
N PHE A 281 -9.47 11.97 -7.17
CA PHE A 281 -8.44 11.21 -6.46
C PHE A 281 -7.80 12.05 -5.35
N PHE A 282 -7.44 11.40 -4.24
CA PHE A 282 -6.50 11.92 -3.27
C PHE A 282 -5.06 11.60 -3.70
N LEU A 283 -4.21 12.63 -3.69
CA LEU A 283 -2.77 12.51 -3.87
C LEU A 283 -2.09 12.67 -2.51
N ILE A 284 -1.44 11.61 -2.04
CA ILE A 284 -0.62 11.65 -0.82
C ILE A 284 0.84 11.67 -1.23
N ILE A 285 1.54 12.75 -0.89
CA ILE A 285 2.97 12.93 -1.18
C ILE A 285 3.73 13.42 0.07
N PRO A 286 4.72 12.65 0.56
CA PRO A 286 5.61 13.08 1.62
C PRO A 286 6.77 13.88 1.02
N LEU A 287 6.94 15.10 1.52
CA LEU A 287 8.04 16.00 1.18
C LEU A 287 8.85 16.30 2.43
N GLU A 288 10.12 16.66 2.28
CA GLU A 288 11.09 16.77 3.38
C GLU A 288 10.80 17.96 4.31
N SER A 289 10.15 19.00 3.79
CA SER A 289 9.88 20.21 4.55
C SER A 289 8.56 20.89 4.16
N GLU A 290 8.01 21.67 5.09
CA GLU A 290 6.86 22.54 4.85
C GLU A 290 7.12 23.53 3.70
N TYR A 291 8.37 23.99 3.55
CA TYR A 291 8.78 24.83 2.44
C TYR A 291 8.61 24.14 1.08
N GLN A 292 9.08 22.90 0.93
CA GLN A 292 8.86 22.10 -0.29
C GLN A 292 7.37 21.86 -0.53
N MET A 293 6.59 21.61 0.52
CA MET A 293 5.13 21.47 0.42
C MET A 293 4.46 22.74 -0.10
N ASN A 294 4.90 23.92 0.34
CA ASN A 294 4.36 25.19 -0.13
C ASN A 294 4.72 25.47 -1.60
N ILE A 295 5.94 25.15 -2.02
CA ILE A 295 6.34 25.21 -3.44
C ILE A 295 5.47 24.25 -4.27
N PHE A 296 5.34 23.00 -3.82
CA PHE A 296 4.54 21.99 -4.52
C PHE A 296 3.09 22.43 -4.68
N LYS A 297 2.45 22.92 -3.61
CA LYS A 297 1.08 23.43 -3.65
C LYS A 297 0.93 24.53 -4.69
N LYS A 298 1.84 25.51 -4.70
CA LYS A 298 1.81 26.61 -5.67
C LYS A 298 1.92 26.07 -7.10
N SER A 299 2.94 25.27 -7.37
CA SER A 299 3.17 24.71 -8.70
C SER A 299 2.06 23.76 -9.17
N PHE A 300 1.39 23.05 -8.27
CA PHE A 300 0.33 22.10 -8.62
C PHE A 300 -0.93 22.80 -9.16
N TYR A 301 -1.25 23.99 -8.67
CA TYR A 301 -2.41 24.77 -9.11
C TYR A 301 -2.10 25.73 -10.27
N ASP A 302 -0.82 25.99 -10.53
CA ASP A 302 -0.34 26.89 -11.60
C ASP A 302 -0.13 26.17 -12.96
N ILE A 303 -0.52 24.89 -13.09
CA ILE A 303 -0.37 24.06 -14.31
C ILE A 303 -1.40 24.43 -15.39
#